data_AF-A0A0R3PZB5-F1
#
_entry.id   AF-A0A0R3PZB5-F1
#
_cell.length_a   1.000
_cell.length_b   1.000
_cell.length_c   1.000
_cell.angle_alpha   90.00
_cell.angle_beta   90.00
_cell.angle_gamma   90.00
#
_symmetry.space_group_name_H-M   'P 1'
#
loop_
_entity.id
_entity.type
_entity.pdbx_description
1 polymer ?
#
loop_
_entity_poly.entity_id
_entity_poly.type
_entity_poly.pdbx_seq_one_letter_code
_entity_poly.pdbx_strand_id
1 'polypeptide(L)'
;MDGISSELWQVRIDFSTLNASSDENGVARLQLDSFDEFIQMNVQGIVEDAREIENSTEFSVKFQQVSSSKSRHWEKGGTPAPIVPNGDTRGF
;
A
#
# COMPACT_ATOMS: atom_id res chain seq x y z
N MET A 1 -20.32 41.80 19.86
CA MET A 1 -19.35 40.74 20.23
C MET A 1 -20.21 39.65 20.80
N ASP A 2 -20.76 38.85 19.90
CA ASP A 2 -21.77 37.86 20.25
C ASP A 2 -21.11 36.51 20.04
N GLY A 3 -20.84 35.87 21.19
CA GLY A 3 -20.09 34.64 21.28
C GLY A 3 -20.70 33.55 20.42
N ILE A 4 -19.83 32.81 19.74
CA ILE A 4 -20.18 31.58 19.03
C ILE A 4 -20.81 30.64 20.07
N SER A 5 -22.13 30.52 20.04
CA SER A 5 -22.91 29.64 20.93
C SER A 5 -22.34 28.22 20.87
N SER A 6 -22.22 27.59 22.03
CA SER A 6 -21.57 26.29 22.16
C SER A 6 -22.26 25.15 21.42
N GLU A 7 -23.49 25.36 21.00
CA GLU A 7 -24.29 24.35 20.32
C GLU A 7 -23.92 24.19 18.84
N LEU A 8 -23.21 25.16 18.25
CA LEU A 8 -22.80 25.09 16.84
C LEU A 8 -21.64 24.11 16.58
N TRP A 9 -20.84 23.77 17.58
CA TRP A 9 -19.73 22.82 17.41
C TRP A 9 -20.18 21.36 17.45
N GLN A 10 -21.34 21.05 18.04
CA GLN A 10 -21.94 19.72 17.96
C GLN A 10 -22.60 19.46 16.59
N VAL A 11 -22.96 20.52 15.86
CA VAL A 11 -23.63 20.45 14.55
C VAL A 11 -22.64 20.26 13.38
N ARG A 12 -21.32 20.31 13.61
CA ARG A 12 -20.32 20.26 12.53
C ARG A 12 -19.88 18.84 12.10
N ILE A 13 -20.27 17.80 12.82
CA ILE A 13 -20.12 16.41 12.36
C ILE A 13 -21.51 15.79 12.33
N ASP A 14 -22.30 16.15 11.32
CA ASP A 14 -23.46 15.36 10.94
C ASP A 14 -22.95 13.98 10.49
N PHE A 15 -23.48 12.92 11.09
CA PHE A 15 -23.13 11.54 10.78
C PHE A 15 -23.35 11.23 9.29
N SER A 16 -24.27 11.93 8.62
CA SER A 16 -24.45 11.85 7.17
C SER A 16 -23.25 12.38 6.40
N THR A 17 -22.61 13.45 6.86
CA THR A 17 -21.40 14.02 6.23
C THR A 17 -20.18 13.14 6.51
N LEU A 18 -20.10 12.55 7.71
CA LEU A 18 -19.06 11.58 8.07
C LEU A 18 -19.16 10.29 7.25
N ASN A 19 -20.38 9.77 7.07
CA ASN A 19 -20.65 8.61 6.24
C ASN A 19 -20.42 8.92 4.76
N ALA A 20 -20.86 10.06 4.25
CA ALA A 20 -20.62 10.44 2.85
C ALA A 20 -19.12 10.52 2.55
N SER A 21 -18.32 11.10 3.44
CA SER A 21 -16.86 11.11 3.32
C SER A 21 -16.24 9.71 3.44
N SER A 22 -16.80 8.84 4.28
CA SER A 22 -16.33 7.44 4.43
C SER A 22 -16.79 6.52 3.29
N ASP A 23 -17.91 6.80 2.64
CA ASP A 23 -18.39 6.10 1.45
C ASP A 23 -17.59 6.54 0.23
N GLU A 24 -17.35 7.86 0.12
CA GLU A 24 -16.54 8.43 -0.94
C GLU A 24 -15.07 8.07 -0.79
N ASN A 25 -14.52 8.01 0.44
CA ASN A 25 -13.10 7.84 0.74
C ASN A 25 -12.70 6.59 1.53
N GLY A 26 -13.58 5.73 2.00
CA GLY A 26 -13.21 4.52 2.76
C GLY A 26 -12.42 4.79 4.06
N VAL A 27 -12.83 4.18 5.17
CA VAL A 27 -12.15 4.38 6.47
C VAL A 27 -10.66 3.95 6.45
N ALA A 28 -10.27 3.09 5.51
CA ALA A 28 -8.90 2.57 5.38
C ALA A 28 -8.10 3.14 4.20
N ARG A 29 -8.59 4.14 3.44
CA ARG A 29 -7.85 4.60 2.25
C ARG A 29 -6.48 5.17 2.55
N LEU A 30 -6.29 5.83 3.68
CA LEU A 30 -4.96 6.35 4.06
C LEU A 30 -3.89 5.23 4.09
N GLN A 31 -4.26 4.03 4.54
CA GLN A 31 -3.35 2.88 4.53
C GLN A 31 -3.12 2.32 3.13
N LEU A 32 -4.16 2.30 2.29
CA LEU A 32 -4.04 1.84 0.90
C LEU A 32 -3.24 2.82 0.05
N ASP A 33 -3.48 4.12 0.20
CA ASP A 33 -2.78 5.20 -0.53
C ASP A 33 -1.30 5.22 -0.16
N SER A 34 -0.96 5.12 1.14
CA SER A 34 0.44 5.03 1.57
C SER A 34 1.13 3.74 1.12
N PHE A 35 0.41 2.61 1.06
CA PHE A 35 0.94 1.37 0.50
C PHE A 35 1.19 1.48 -1.00
N ASP A 36 0.24 2.05 -1.75
CA ASP A 36 0.37 2.26 -3.19
C ASP A 36 1.52 3.22 -3.52
N GLU A 37 1.65 4.33 -2.78
CA GLU A 37 2.78 5.26 -2.89
C GLU A 37 4.11 4.53 -2.60
N PHE A 38 4.15 3.70 -1.55
CA PHE A 38 5.34 2.95 -1.20
C PHE A 38 5.77 1.97 -2.32
N ILE A 39 4.84 1.17 -2.85
CA ILE A 39 5.14 0.17 -3.88
C ILE A 39 5.50 0.84 -5.21
N GLN A 40 4.80 1.91 -5.61
CA GLN A 40 4.98 2.52 -6.92
C GLN A 40 6.21 3.44 -6.98
N MET A 41 6.51 4.17 -5.91
CA MET A 41 7.51 5.25 -5.93
C MET A 41 8.75 4.92 -5.08
N ASN A 42 8.55 4.48 -3.84
CA ASN A 42 9.67 4.28 -2.90
C ASN A 42 10.51 3.04 -3.24
N VAL A 43 9.88 1.92 -3.62
CA VAL A 43 10.60 0.68 -3.97
C VAL A 43 11.52 0.88 -5.17
N GLN A 44 11.06 1.59 -6.20
CA GLN A 44 11.87 1.88 -7.38
C GLN A 44 13.08 2.75 -7.02
N GLY A 45 12.87 3.80 -6.20
CA GLY A 45 13.96 4.66 -5.73
C GLY A 45 15.02 3.91 -4.92
N ILE A 46 14.61 2.96 -4.06
CA ILE A 46 15.55 2.11 -3.31
C ILE A 46 16.39 1.24 -4.25
N VAL A 47 15.79 0.69 -5.31
CA VAL A 47 16.51 -0.16 -6.28
C VAL A 47 17.47 0.65 -7.14
N GLU A 48 17.13 1.90 -7.46
CA GLU A 48 18.01 2.80 -8.19
C GLU A 48 19.18 3.33 -7.33
N ASP A 49 18.98 3.51 -6.02
CA ASP A 49 20.03 3.94 -5.07
C ASP A 49 20.95 2.77 -4.65
N ALA A 50 20.51 1.53 -4.87
CA ALA A 50 21.33 0.36 -4.58
C ALA A 50 22.62 0.39 -5.43
N ARG A 51 23.76 0.17 -4.76
CA ARG A 51 25.07 0.13 -5.41
C ARG A 51 25.09 -0.93 -6.51
N GLU A 52 25.72 -0.58 -7.63
CA GLU A 52 26.04 -1.55 -8.68
C GLU A 52 26.87 -2.68 -8.10
N ILE A 53 26.49 -3.91 -8.44
CA ILE A 53 27.25 -5.09 -8.03
C ILE A 53 28.45 -5.18 -8.97
N GLU A 54 29.58 -4.64 -8.52
CA GLU A 54 30.87 -4.79 -9.19
C GLU A 54 31.51 -6.12 -8.75
N ASN A 55 31.81 -7.00 -9.70
CA ASN A 55 32.63 -8.18 -9.45
C ASN A 55 34.08 -7.89 -9.88
N SER A 56 35.04 -8.69 -9.41
CA SER A 56 36.48 -8.56 -9.70
C SER A 56 36.85 -8.65 -11.21
N THR A 57 35.87 -8.83 -12.08
CA THR A 57 35.99 -8.96 -13.53
C THR A 57 35.07 -7.89 -14.13
N GLU A 58 35.51 -7.19 -15.17
CA GLU A 58 35.02 -5.94 -15.83
C GLU A 58 33.51 -5.79 -16.15
N PHE A 59 32.62 -6.34 -15.34
CA PHE A 59 31.18 -6.35 -15.52
C PHE A 59 30.54 -5.63 -14.32
N SER A 60 29.63 -4.72 -14.65
CA SER A 60 28.72 -4.09 -13.69
C SER A 60 27.29 -4.54 -13.98
N VAL A 61 26.54 -4.83 -12.92
CA VAL A 61 25.10 -5.11 -12.99
C VAL A 61 24.35 -3.95 -12.35
N LYS A 62 23.47 -3.32 -13.16
CA LYS A 62 22.58 -2.25 -12.72
C LYS A 62 21.13 -2.71 -12.76
N PHE A 63 20.41 -2.50 -11.66
CA PHE A 63 18.97 -2.74 -11.60
C PHE A 63 18.22 -1.52 -12.16
N GLN A 64 17.24 -1.76 -13.05
CA GLN A 64 16.58 -0.69 -13.80
C GLN A 64 15.10 -0.51 -13.44
N GLN A 65 14.32 -1.58 -13.36
CA GLN A 65 12.88 -1.48 -13.09
C GLN A 65 12.40 -2.62 -12.21
N VAL A 66 11.60 -2.29 -11.21
CA VAL A 66 10.90 -3.26 -10.37
C VAL A 66 9.49 -3.49 -10.91
N SER A 67 9.06 -4.76 -10.94
CA SER A 67 7.67 -5.12 -11.22
C SER A 67 7.12 -5.99 -10.11
N SER A 68 5.85 -5.79 -9.77
CA SER A 68 5.13 -6.62 -8.80
C SER A 68 4.06 -7.44 -9.53
N SER A 69 3.89 -8.69 -9.12
CA SER A 69 2.86 -9.58 -9.66
C SER A 69 1.81 -9.90 -8.59
N LYS A 70 0.64 -10.38 -9.01
CA LYS A 70 -0.39 -10.83 -8.06
C LYS A 70 0.16 -11.92 -7.14
N SER A 71 -0.31 -11.93 -5.89
CA SER A 71 0.08 -12.93 -4.89
C SER A 71 -0.16 -14.34 -5.40
N ARG A 72 0.85 -15.21 -5.22
CA ARG A 72 0.84 -16.61 -5.65
C ARG A 72 1.41 -17.48 -4.53
N HIS A 73 0.74 -18.59 -4.26
CA HIS A 73 1.24 -19.64 -3.39
C HIS A 73 1.99 -20.69 -4.23
N TRP A 74 3.20 -21.03 -3.81
CA TRP A 74 3.99 -22.10 -4.41
C TRP A 74 3.83 -23.37 -3.59
N GLU A 75 3.06 -24.32 -4.11
CA GLU A 75 2.90 -25.63 -3.49
C GLU A 75 4.13 -26.50 -3.76
N LYS A 76 4.34 -27.54 -2.95
CA LYS A 76 5.46 -28.50 -3.10
C LYS A 76 5.54 -29.14 -4.50
N GLY A 77 4.46 -29.12 -5.27
CA GLY A 77 4.40 -29.59 -6.66
C GLY A 77 4.92 -28.59 -7.70
N GLY A 78 5.41 -27.41 -7.31
CA GLY A 78 6.02 -26.43 -8.21
C GLY A 78 5.02 -25.69 -9.13
N THR A 79 3.71 -25.92 -8.96
CA THR A 79 2.68 -25.19 -9.70
C THR A 79 2.18 -24.02 -8.87
N PRO A 80 2.24 -22.78 -9.37
CA PRO A 80 1.78 -21.62 -8.63
C PRO A 80 0.24 -21.52 -8.67
N ALA A 81 -0.38 -21.41 -7.50
CA ALA A 81 -1.82 -21.20 -7.37
C ALA A 81 -2.12 -19.77 -6.90
N PRO A 82 -3.18 -19.11 -7.42
CA PRO A 82 -3.66 -17.84 -6.86
C PRO A 82 -4.10 -18.05 -5.41
N ILE A 83 -3.66 -17.18 -4.50
CA ILE A 83 -4.07 -17.24 -3.10
C ILE A 83 -5.08 -16.14 -2.78
N VAL A 84 -6.10 -16.50 -1.99
CA VAL A 84 -7.05 -15.57 -1.41
C VAL A 84 -6.71 -15.32 0.07
N PRO A 85 -6.98 -14.14 0.64
CA PRO A 85 -6.52 -13.78 2.00
C PRO A 85 -6.91 -14.78 3.10
N ASN A 86 -8.10 -15.37 2.99
CA ASN A 86 -8.58 -16.37 3.94
C ASN A 86 -7.86 -17.72 3.83
N GLY A 87 -7.29 -18.03 2.67
CA GLY A 87 -6.49 -19.24 2.45
C GLY A 87 -5.12 -19.17 3.12
N ASP A 88 -4.56 -17.96 3.24
CA ASP A 88 -3.25 -17.71 3.86
C ASP A 88 -3.33 -17.71 5.40
N THR A 89 -4.38 -17.09 5.94
CA THR A 89 -4.61 -16.97 7.39
C THR A 89 -5.00 -18.27 8.09
N ARG A 90 -5.45 -19.29 7.34
CA ARG A 90 -5.77 -20.63 7.87
C ARG A 90 -4.68 -21.66 7.61
N GLY A 91 -3.49 -21.22 7.16
CA GLY A 91 -2.33 -22.06 6.93
C GLY A 91 -1.60 -22.48 8.21
N PHE A 92 -2.33 -23.10 9.15
CA PHE A 92 -1.83 -24.01 10.20
C PHE A 92 -2.92 -25.03 10.52
#